data_AF-A0A2G9N0S4-F1
#
_entry.id   AF-A0A2G9N0S4-F1
#
_cell.length_a   1.000
_cell.length_b   1.000
_cell.length_c   1.000
_cell.angle_alpha   90.00
_cell.angle_beta   90.00
_cell.angle_gamma   90.00
#
_symmetry.space_group_name_H-M   'P 1'
#
loop_
_entity.id
_entity.type
_entity.pdbx_description
1 polymer ?
#
loop_
_entity_poly.entity_id
_entity_poly.type
_entity_poly.pdbx_seq_one_letter_code
_entity_poly.pdbx_strand_id
1 'polypeptide(L)'
;MIRARLTTNKIIPEFITYFLRSPKARKIIIANAGQVGIANINQNALSNLNVPLPPLPEQQKIAEILSTIDGKLEQERRRKEKLERVKKGLMNELLTGRKRVS
;
A
#
# COMPACT_ATOMS: atom_id res chain seq x y z
N MET A 1 -16.58 0.83 0.93
CA MET A 1 -15.45 0.55 0.03
C MET A 1 -15.86 0.98 -1.38
N ILE A 2 -15.22 2.00 -1.96
CA ILE A 2 -15.54 2.46 -3.33
C ILE A 2 -14.86 1.49 -4.30
N ARG A 3 -15.64 0.87 -5.21
CA ARG A 3 -15.10 0.03 -6.28
C ARG A 3 -15.05 0.86 -7.55
N ALA A 4 -13.85 1.17 -8.03
CA ALA A 4 -13.66 1.82 -9.33
C ALA A 4 -13.63 0.75 -10.42
N ARG A 5 -14.42 0.93 -11.49
CA ARG A 5 -14.36 0.11 -12.69
C ARG A 5 -13.63 0.89 -13.78
N LEU A 6 -12.49 0.39 -14.22
CA LEU A 6 -11.79 0.94 -15.39
C LEU A 6 -12.50 0.43 -16.64
N THR A 7 -13.06 1.33 -17.43
CA THR A 7 -13.81 0.99 -18.67
C THR A 7 -12.93 1.01 -19.92
N THR A 8 -11.66 1.38 -19.80
CA THR A 8 -10.73 1.50 -20.93
C THR A 8 -9.60 0.49 -20.87
N ASN A 9 -9.29 -0.14 -22.01
CA ASN A 9 -8.14 -1.03 -22.18
C ASN A 9 -6.80 -0.28 -22.28
N LYS A 10 -6.83 1.05 -22.12
CA LYS A 10 -5.64 1.93 -22.17
C LYS A 10 -4.95 2.10 -20.83
N ILE A 11 -5.50 1.55 -19.75
CA ILE A 11 -5.01 1.74 -18.38
C ILE A 11 -4.76 0.39 -17.71
N ILE A 12 -3.57 0.21 -17.15
CA ILE A 12 -3.21 -0.93 -16.32
C ILE A 12 -3.73 -0.70 -14.88
N PRO A 13 -4.52 -1.64 -14.30
CA PRO A 13 -5.07 -1.49 -12.96
C PRO A 13 -4.04 -1.29 -11.83
N GLU A 14 -2.88 -1.93 -11.95
CA GLU A 14 -1.79 -1.82 -10.99
C GLU A 14 -1.19 -0.41 -11.04
N PHE A 15 -0.99 0.14 -12.24
CA PHE A 15 -0.51 1.51 -12.43
C PHE A 15 -1.47 2.53 -11.78
N ILE A 16 -2.78 2.42 -12.01
CA ILE A 16 -3.74 3.36 -11.41
C ILE A 16 -3.74 3.25 -9.88
N THR A 17 -3.60 2.04 -9.35
CA THR A 17 -3.54 1.81 -7.89
C THR A 17 -2.35 2.51 -7.27
N TYR A 18 -1.18 2.43 -7.90
CA TYR A 18 0.00 3.15 -7.47
C TYR A 18 -0.13 4.66 -7.64
N PHE A 19 -0.69 5.12 -8.76
CA PHE A 19 -0.92 6.55 -9.00
C PHE A 19 -1.86 7.16 -7.94
N LEU A 20 -2.96 6.49 -7.60
CA LEU A 20 -3.91 6.95 -6.58
C LEU A 20 -3.28 7.06 -5.18
N ARG A 21 -2.24 6.28 -4.90
CA ARG A 21 -1.45 6.34 -3.67
C ARG A 21 -0.36 7.42 -3.69
N SER A 22 -0.07 8.02 -4.85
CA SER A 22 0.95 9.06 -4.97
C SER A 22 0.58 10.30 -4.14
N PRO A 23 1.58 11.08 -3.66
CA PRO A 23 1.32 12.31 -2.91
C PRO A 23 0.44 13.30 -3.67
N LYS A 24 0.61 13.39 -5.00
CA LYS A 24 -0.17 14.28 -5.86
C LYS A 24 -1.65 13.89 -5.89
N ALA A 25 -1.95 12.63 -6.19
CA ALA A 25 -3.33 12.14 -6.19
C ALA A 25 -3.94 12.25 -4.79
N ARG A 26 -3.21 11.85 -3.75
CA ARG A 26 -3.66 11.93 -2.36
C ARG A 26 -3.98 13.36 -1.93
N LYS A 27 -3.16 14.34 -2.31
CA LYS A 27 -3.42 15.76 -2.01
C LYS A 27 -4.72 16.24 -2.65
N ILE A 28 -4.97 15.88 -3.91
CA ILE A 28 -6.21 16.25 -4.62
C ILE A 28 -7.41 15.56 -3.97
N ILE A 29 -7.29 14.26 -3.68
CA ILE A 29 -8.35 13.48 -3.04
C ILE A 29 -8.72 14.04 -1.66
N ILE A 30 -7.72 14.41 -0.85
CA ILE A 30 -7.95 14.99 0.49
C ILE A 30 -8.52 16.40 0.39
N ALA A 31 -8.03 17.23 -0.53
CA ALA A 31 -8.55 18.59 -0.73
C ALA A 31 -10.02 18.61 -1.16
N ASN A 32 -10.49 17.54 -1.82
CA ASN A 32 -11.87 17.39 -2.27
C ASN A 32 -12.69 16.43 -1.40
N ALA A 33 -12.13 15.94 -0.28
CA ALA A 33 -12.88 15.15 0.70
C ALA A 33 -13.65 16.10 1.62
N GLY A 34 -14.96 15.89 1.77
CA GLY A 34 -15.79 16.72 2.64
C GLY A 34 -15.35 16.61 4.11
N GLN A 35 -15.26 17.74 4.81
CA GLN A 35 -14.95 17.78 6.25
C GLN A 35 -16.20 17.52 7.09
N VAL A 36 -16.61 16.27 7.31
CA VAL A 36 -17.42 15.91 8.49
C VAL A 36 -17.10 14.49 8.95
N GLY A 37 -16.32 14.36 10.03
CA GLY A 37 -16.19 13.17 10.90
C GLY A 37 -15.48 11.93 10.34
N ILE A 38 -15.66 11.62 9.05
CA ILE A 38 -15.01 10.53 8.31
C ILE A 38 -14.72 11.10 6.93
N ALA A 39 -13.46 11.05 6.47
CA ALA A 39 -13.08 11.49 5.13
C ALA A 39 -13.73 10.59 4.08
N ASN A 40 -14.99 10.88 3.73
CA ASN A 40 -15.69 10.24 2.63
C ASN A 40 -15.26 10.93 1.34
N ILE A 41 -14.48 10.20 0.54
CA ILE A 41 -14.09 10.65 -0.79
C ILE A 41 -15.37 10.71 -1.64
N ASN A 42 -15.72 11.91 -2.09
CA ASN A 42 -16.84 12.09 -3.01
C ASN A 42 -16.52 11.38 -4.33
N GLN A 43 -17.44 10.55 -4.83
CA GLN A 43 -17.29 9.85 -6.12
C GLN A 43 -17.00 10.84 -7.26
N ASN A 44 -17.60 12.04 -7.23
CA ASN A 44 -17.36 13.08 -8.23
C ASN A 44 -15.92 13.59 -8.19
N ALA A 45 -15.32 13.70 -7.01
CA ALA A 45 -13.93 14.10 -6.87
C ALA A 45 -12.97 13.05 -7.44
N LEU A 46 -13.31 11.76 -7.30
CA LEU A 46 -12.54 10.67 -7.88
C LEU A 46 -12.67 10.62 -9.40
N SER A 47 -13.88 10.84 -9.93
CA SER A 47 -14.15 10.88 -11.38
C SER A 47 -13.47 12.05 -12.09
N ASN A 48 -13.27 13.17 -11.38
CA ASN A 48 -12.62 14.38 -11.91
C ASN A 48 -11.09 14.39 -11.72
N LEU A 49 -10.51 13.31 -11.22
CA LEU A 49 -9.06 13.24 -11.01
C LEU A 49 -8.34 13.14 -12.36
N ASN A 50 -7.48 14.12 -12.64
CA ASN A 50 -6.61 14.07 -13.81
C ASN A 50 -5.50 13.03 -13.61
N VAL A 51 -5.60 11.92 -14.34
CA VAL A 51 -4.65 10.82 -14.33
C VAL A 51 -3.68 10.96 -15.52
N PRO A 52 -2.35 10.93 -15.30
CA PRO A 52 -1.40 10.83 -16.39
C PRO A 52 -1.56 9.49 -17.12
N LEU A 53 -1.60 9.52 -18.45
CA LEU A 53 -1.80 8.33 -19.28
C LEU A 53 -0.57 8.06 -20.16
N PRO A 54 0.54 7.56 -19.58
CA PRO A 54 1.69 7.16 -20.38
C PRO A 54 1.35 5.92 -21.23
N PRO A 55 2.18 5.56 -22.24
CA PRO A 55 2.00 4.34 -23.02
C PRO A 55 1.96 3.07 -22.15
N LEU A 56 1.26 2.03 -22.60
CA LEU A 56 1.12 0.76 -21.85
C LEU A 56 2.46 0.14 -21.39
N PRO A 57 3.53 0.11 -22.21
CA PRO A 57 4.82 -0.43 -21.76
C PRO A 57 5.41 0.34 -20.57
N GLU A 58 5.21 1.65 -20.53
CA GLU A 58 5.68 2.50 -19.43
C GLU A 58 4.84 2.29 -18.17
N GLN A 59 3.51 2.20 -18.32
CA GLN A 59 2.61 1.84 -17.21
C GLN A 59 3.01 0.52 -16.56
N GLN A 60 3.33 -0.49 -17.39
CA GLN A 60 3.75 -1.82 -16.92
C GLN A 60 5.06 -1.73 -16.14
N LYS A 61 6.06 -1.03 -16.69
CA LYS A 61 7.37 -0.87 -16.04
C LYS A 61 7.25 -0.14 -14.69
N ILE A 62 6.42 0.90 -14.61
CA ILE A 62 6.17 1.61 -13.36
C ILE A 62 5.53 0.65 -12.33
N ALA A 63 4.50 -0.09 -12.74
CA ALA A 63 3.80 -1.02 -11.86
C ALA A 63 4.73 -2.15 -11.37
N GLU A 64 5.59 -2.69 -12.23
CA GLU A 64 6.55 -3.75 -11.90
C GLU A 64 7.62 -3.31 -10.90
N ILE A 65 8.19 -2.12 -11.09
CA ILE A 65 9.19 -1.57 -10.17
C ILE A 65 8.56 -1.37 -8.79
N LEU A 66 7.37 -0.77 -8.73
CA LEU A 66 6.70 -0.48 -7.46
C LEU A 66 6.22 -1.76 -6.76
N SER A 67 5.73 -2.75 -7.50
CA SER A 67 5.31 -4.04 -6.93
C SER A 67 6.48 -4.84 -6.38
N THR A 68 7.65 -4.76 -7.02
CA THR A 68 8.88 -5.37 -6.52
C THR A 68 9.30 -4.77 -5.17
N ILE A 69 9.21 -3.45 -5.04
CA ILE A 69 9.53 -2.74 -3.79
C ILE A 69 8.54 -3.13 -2.69
N ASP A 70 7.24 -3.16 -2.98
CA ASP A 70 6.21 -3.57 -2.03
C ASP A 70 6.42 -5.03 -1.57
N GLY A 71 6.76 -5.92 -2.50
CA GLY A 71 7.07 -7.32 -2.19
C GLY A 71 8.26 -7.46 -1.24
N LYS A 72 9.32 -6.68 -1.47
CA LYS A 72 10.48 -6.65 -0.57
C LYS A 72 10.12 -6.10 0.81
N LEU A 73 9.34 -5.02 0.87
CA LEU A 73 8.88 -4.43 2.13
C LEU A 73 8.05 -5.43 2.95
N GLU A 74 7.16 -6.16 2.30
CA GLU A 74 6.33 -7.19 2.94
C GLU A 74 7.18 -8.35 3.48
N GLN A 75 8.19 -8.79 2.72
CA GLN A 75 9.13 -9.81 3.19
C GLN A 75 9.87 -9.36 4.46
N GLU A 76 10.37 -8.12 4.51
CA GLU A 76 11.06 -7.59 5.67
C GLU A 76 10.12 -7.43 6.89
N ARG A 77 8.86 -7.03 6.67
CA ARG A 77 7.85 -6.99 7.74
C ARG A 77 7.63 -8.37 8.35
N ARG A 78 7.44 -9.40 7.52
CA ARG A 78 7.29 -10.79 7.98
C ARG A 78 8.52 -11.28 8.74
N ARG A 79 9.71 -10.93 8.27
CA ARG A 79 10.97 -11.26 8.95
C ARG A 79 11.03 -10.62 10.33
N LYS A 80 10.70 -9.33 10.44
CA LYS A 80 10.62 -8.61 11.72
C LYS A 80 9.63 -9.26 12.68
N GLU A 81 8.41 -9.56 12.22
CA GLU A 81 7.40 -10.22 13.04
C GLU A 81 7.83 -11.61 13.53
N LYS A 82 8.54 -12.36 12.69
CA LYS A 82 9.12 -13.65 13.10
C LYS A 82 10.17 -13.46 14.18
N LEU A 83 11.07 -12.50 14.02
CA LEU A 83 12.12 -12.20 15.01
C LEU A 83 11.53 -11.76 16.35
N GLU A 84 10.51 -10.89 16.35
CA GLU A 84 9.83 -10.48 17.58
C GLU A 84 9.16 -11.65 18.30
N ARG A 85 8.54 -12.59 17.56
CA ARG A 85 7.98 -13.81 18.14
C ARG A 85 9.05 -14.69 18.77
N VAL A 86 10.17 -14.90 18.07
CA VAL A 86 11.31 -15.68 18.60
C VAL A 86 11.88 -15.03 19.84
N LYS A 87 12.11 -13.71 19.81
CA LYS A 87 12.59 -12.93 20.96
C LYS A 87 11.67 -13.08 22.16
N LYS A 88 10.36 -12.94 21.98
CA LYS A 88 9.36 -13.10 23.05
C LYS A 88 9.36 -14.53 23.61
N GLY A 89 9.43 -15.54 22.76
CA GLY A 89 9.51 -16.95 23.16
C GLY A 89 10.76 -17.23 23.99
N LEU A 90 11.92 -16.80 23.50
CA LEU A 90 13.20 -16.98 24.18
C LEU A 90 13.22 -16.25 25.53
N MET A 91 12.72 -15.01 25.58
CA MET A 91 12.63 -14.26 26.83
C MET A 91 11.74 -14.99 27.86
N ASN A 92 10.61 -15.56 27.43
CA ASN A 92 9.79 -16.39 28.30
C ASN A 92 10.53 -17.64 28.80
N GLU A 93 11.27 -18.35 27.94
CA GLU A 93 12.04 -19.54 28.34
C GLU A 93 13.16 -19.22 29.33
N LEU A 94 13.87 -18.10 29.14
CA LEU A 94 14.95 -17.65 30.00
C LEU A 94 14.44 -17.15 31.36
N LEU A 95 13.41 -16.30 31.37
CA LEU A 95 12.86 -15.72 32.61
C LEU A 95 12.08 -16.73 33.47
N THR A 96 11.56 -17.79 32.86
CA THR A 96 10.91 -18.90 33.61
C THR A 96 11.90 -20.01 33.99
N GLY A 97 13.19 -19.85 33.69
CA GLY A 97 14.23 -20.82 34.02
C GLY A 97 14.14 -22.16 33.25
N ARG A 98 13.26 -22.25 32.25
CA ARG A 98 13.10 -23.44 31.38
C ARG A 98 14.31 -23.66 30.48
N LYS A 99 15.03 -22.59 30.15
CA LYS A 99 16.30 -22.63 29.42
C LYS A 99 17.33 -21.81 30.18
N ARG A 100 18.51 -22.37 30.42
CA ARG A 100 19.63 -21.68 31.06
C ARG A 100 20.68 -21.31 30.02
N VAL A 101 21.25 -20.13 30.13
CA VAL A 101 22.41 -19.73 29.33
C VAL A 101 23.62 -20.30 30.05
N SER A 102 24.32 -21.24 29.40
CA SER A 102 25.62 -21.76 29.84
C SER A 102 26.74 -20.84 29.38
#